data_AF-A0A932XB47-F1
#
_entry.id   AF-A0A932XB47-F1
#
_cell.length_a   1.000
_cell.length_b   1.000
_cell.length_c   1.000
_cell.angle_alpha   90.00
_cell.angle_beta   90.00
_cell.angle_gamma   90.00
#
_symmetry.space_group_name_H-M   'P 1'
#
loop_
_entity.id
_entity.type
_entity.pdbx_description
1 polymer ?
#
loop_
_entity_poly.entity_id
_entity_poly.type
_entity_poly.pdbx_seq_one_letter_code
_entity_poly.pdbx_strand_id
1 'polypeptide(L)'
;MSTVIPVQEPIFAFTAGETFHEFCNAQPLELAGLLRRIFASTRIDPDTQLYLTTYPTWLTCVVIVEDQTPDTAMIVPILVRMADACPRLELCILSTTMDLTAINELMDDDLDLEEDIDDLDLPLLIFFDEEWNQQAQWGPRPVAAEKRLDAWLAAHPVYEKLLEDDSNDDSPALERLVEQLTHQMRLWYNDDLTAACVGEIRAILEKLESN
;
A
#
# COMPACT_ATOMS: atom_id res chain seq x y z
N MET A 1 10.04 34.83 -25.90
CA MET A 1 10.05 33.37 -26.07
C MET A 1 10.30 32.79 -24.69
N SER A 2 9.21 32.44 -23.98
CA SER A 2 9.33 31.75 -22.69
C SER A 2 9.78 30.33 -22.98
N THR A 3 10.97 29.99 -22.49
CA THR A 3 11.43 28.61 -22.41
C THR A 3 10.51 27.91 -21.42
N VAL A 4 9.54 27.15 -21.91
CA VAL A 4 8.90 26.11 -21.10
C VAL A 4 10.00 25.10 -20.86
N ILE A 5 10.51 25.06 -19.63
CA ILE A 5 11.38 23.96 -19.20
C ILE A 5 10.41 22.80 -19.01
N PRO A 6 10.49 21.71 -19.79
CA PRO A 6 9.70 20.52 -19.50
C PRO A 6 10.36 19.88 -18.28
N VAL A 7 9.88 20.24 -17.10
CA VAL A 7 10.27 19.61 -15.85
C VAL A 7 9.09 18.77 -15.39
N GLN A 8 8.84 17.70 -16.12
CA GLN A 8 8.22 16.50 -15.54
C GLN A 8 9.40 15.58 -15.23
N GLU A 9 10.21 15.94 -14.24
CA GLU A 9 11.19 14.97 -13.73
C GLU A 9 10.40 13.98 -12.86
N PRO A 10 10.48 12.66 -13.10
CA PRO A 10 9.79 11.63 -12.33
C PRO A 10 9.98 11.75 -10.81
N ILE A 11 11.11 12.36 -10.39
CA ILE A 11 11.40 12.69 -9.00
C ILE A 11 10.32 13.58 -8.35
N PHE A 12 9.64 14.44 -9.11
CA PHE A 12 8.56 15.27 -8.58
C PHE A 12 7.35 14.43 -8.17
N ALA A 13 7.05 13.36 -8.91
CA ALA A 13 5.98 12.43 -8.57
C ALA A 13 6.23 11.80 -7.20
N PHE A 14 7.47 11.43 -6.91
CA PHE A 14 7.84 10.87 -5.61
C PHE A 14 7.89 11.90 -4.48
N THR A 15 8.36 13.13 -4.74
CA THR A 15 8.35 14.19 -3.72
C THR A 15 6.96 14.68 -3.34
N ALA A 16 5.94 14.40 -4.16
CA ALA A 16 4.55 14.65 -3.82
C ALA A 16 4.00 13.62 -2.81
N GLY A 17 4.63 12.45 -2.72
CA GLY A 17 4.26 11.40 -1.79
C GLY A 17 4.63 11.71 -0.35
N GLU A 18 3.80 11.20 0.55
CA GLU A 18 3.99 11.35 1.99
C GLU A 18 4.95 10.29 2.53
N THR A 19 5.77 10.69 3.50
CA THR A 19 6.40 9.72 4.40
C THR A 19 5.35 9.08 5.29
N PHE A 20 5.65 7.92 5.89
CA PHE A 20 4.73 7.29 6.85
C PHE A 20 4.33 8.20 8.02
N HIS A 21 5.23 9.08 8.46
CA HIS A 21 4.93 10.01 9.52
C HIS A 21 3.91 11.08 9.09
N GLU A 22 4.08 11.63 7.90
CA GLU A 22 3.17 12.61 7.29
C GLU A 22 1.80 11.98 7.02
N PHE A 23 1.79 10.79 6.39
CA PHE A 23 0.58 10.01 6.18
C PHE A 23 -0.19 9.82 7.50
N CYS A 24 0.48 9.33 8.55
CA CYS A 24 -0.15 9.18 9.86
C CYS A 24 -0.66 10.50 10.48
N ASN A 25 -0.10 11.66 10.12
CA ASN A 25 -0.55 12.96 10.62
C ASN A 25 -1.73 13.52 9.83
N ALA A 26 -1.89 13.11 8.57
CA ALA A 26 -3.04 13.45 7.73
C ALA A 26 -4.30 12.65 8.12
N GLN A 27 -4.14 11.45 8.69
CA GLN A 27 -5.27 10.58 9.06
C GLN A 27 -5.99 11.01 10.35
N PRO A 28 -7.28 10.60 10.52
CA PRO A 28 -8.00 10.70 11.80
C PRO A 28 -7.24 10.06 12.96
N LEU A 29 -7.44 10.58 14.18
CA LEU A 29 -6.67 10.21 15.36
C LEU A 29 -6.69 8.70 15.65
N GLU A 30 -7.85 8.07 15.49
CA GLU A 30 -8.05 6.64 15.71
C GLU A 30 -7.21 5.79 14.74
N LEU A 31 -7.26 6.12 13.44
CA LEU A 31 -6.52 5.43 12.38
C LEU A 31 -5.02 5.68 12.50
N ALA A 32 -4.60 6.93 12.71
CA ALA A 32 -3.22 7.29 12.97
C ALA A 32 -2.65 6.52 14.17
N GLY A 33 -3.43 6.38 15.25
CA GLY A 33 -3.07 5.58 16.42
C GLY A 33 -2.99 4.08 16.11
N LEU A 34 -3.85 3.56 15.24
CA LEU A 34 -3.79 2.17 14.78
C LEU A 34 -2.55 1.89 13.94
N LEU A 35 -2.30 2.69 12.89
CA LEU A 35 -1.16 2.58 11.99
C LEU A 35 0.16 2.53 12.77
N ARG A 36 0.36 3.50 13.68
CA ARG A 36 1.57 3.58 14.52
C ARG A 36 1.73 2.38 15.44
N ARG A 37 0.63 1.86 16.01
CA ARG A 37 0.69 0.66 16.87
C ARG A 37 1.06 -0.58 16.08
N ILE A 38 0.46 -0.77 14.91
CA ILE A 38 0.79 -1.90 14.03
C ILE A 38 2.25 -1.80 13.63
N PHE A 39 2.70 -0.67 13.12
CA PHE A 39 4.10 -0.42 12.76
C PHE A 39 5.07 -0.74 13.90
N ALA A 40 4.78 -0.29 15.12
CA ALA A 40 5.60 -0.54 16.31
C ALA A 40 5.63 -2.03 16.70
N SER A 41 4.59 -2.80 16.39
CA SER A 41 4.52 -4.25 16.62
C SER A 41 5.04 -5.10 15.46
N THR A 42 5.06 -4.58 14.22
CA THR A 42 5.53 -5.32 13.05
C THR A 42 6.98 -5.74 13.24
N ARG A 43 7.25 -7.02 13.00
CA ARG A 43 8.59 -7.62 13.04
C ARG A 43 8.86 -8.27 11.69
N ILE A 44 10.05 -7.98 11.14
CA ILE A 44 10.61 -8.71 10.02
C ILE A 44 11.48 -9.82 10.61
N ASP A 45 11.40 -11.04 10.09
CA ASP A 45 12.23 -12.14 10.58
C ASP A 45 13.72 -11.88 10.28
N PRO A 46 14.66 -12.49 11.02
CA PRO A 46 16.09 -12.20 10.87
C PRO A 46 16.67 -12.53 9.48
N ASP A 47 16.15 -13.56 8.79
CA ASP A 47 16.65 -13.93 7.47
C ASP A 47 16.25 -12.88 6.43
N THR A 48 14.98 -12.44 6.47
CA THR A 48 14.52 -11.35 5.61
C THR A 48 15.18 -10.02 5.95
N GLN A 49 15.42 -9.72 7.24
CA GLN A 49 16.19 -8.51 7.61
C GLN A 49 17.59 -8.54 7.00
N LEU A 50 18.30 -9.67 7.09
CA LEU A 50 19.63 -9.80 6.50
C LEU A 50 19.57 -9.56 4.99
N TYR A 51 18.64 -10.23 4.29
CA TYR A 51 18.42 -10.04 2.86
C TYR A 51 18.20 -8.57 2.50
N LEU A 52 17.23 -7.90 3.15
CA LEU A 52 16.90 -6.49 2.90
C LEU A 52 18.09 -5.57 3.16
N THR A 53 18.85 -5.76 4.24
CA THR A 53 20.02 -4.91 4.53
C THR A 53 21.14 -5.05 3.50
N THR A 54 21.19 -6.17 2.78
CA THR A 54 22.22 -6.46 1.76
C THR A 54 21.71 -6.34 0.32
N TYR A 55 20.45 -5.97 0.12
CA TYR A 55 19.85 -5.86 -1.20
C TYR A 55 20.69 -4.92 -2.10
N PRO A 56 21.08 -5.33 -3.31
CA PRO A 56 22.10 -4.63 -4.07
C PRO A 56 21.57 -3.46 -4.91
N THR A 57 20.28 -3.42 -5.20
CA THR A 57 19.69 -2.48 -6.17
C THR A 57 18.98 -1.34 -5.46
N TRP A 58 19.09 -0.12 -6.00
CA TRP A 58 18.27 1.00 -5.58
C TRP A 58 16.92 0.91 -6.26
N LEU A 59 15.85 0.91 -5.48
CA LEU A 59 14.50 1.03 -6.00
C LEU A 59 13.77 2.14 -5.28
N THR A 60 12.93 2.82 -6.06
CA THR A 60 11.94 3.74 -5.56
C THR A 60 10.59 3.04 -5.53
N CYS A 61 9.95 3.02 -4.37
CA CYS A 61 8.67 2.40 -4.15
C CYS A 61 7.60 3.46 -3.91
N VAL A 62 6.45 3.29 -4.58
CA VAL A 62 5.26 4.11 -4.37
C VAL A 62 4.14 3.21 -3.93
N VAL A 63 3.49 3.57 -2.83
CA VAL A 63 2.27 2.91 -2.35
C VAL A 63 1.08 3.82 -2.59
N ILE A 64 0.18 3.38 -3.45
CA ILE A 64 -1.11 4.04 -3.65
C ILE A 64 -2.11 3.41 -2.68
N VAL A 65 -2.81 4.24 -1.91
CA VAL A 65 -3.77 3.80 -0.89
C VAL A 65 -5.10 4.51 -1.06
N GLU A 66 -6.18 3.80 -0.75
CA GLU A 66 -7.42 4.45 -0.34
C GLU A 66 -7.37 4.72 1.16
N ASP A 67 -7.73 5.93 1.56
CA ASP A 67 -7.74 6.32 2.96
C ASP A 67 -8.82 5.56 3.75
N GLN A 68 -8.54 5.31 5.03
CA GLN A 68 -9.50 4.73 5.98
C GLN A 68 -10.02 3.31 5.66
N THR A 69 -9.35 2.56 4.79
CA THR A 69 -9.71 1.15 4.56
C THR A 69 -9.02 0.18 5.54
N PRO A 70 -9.63 -0.99 5.80
CA PRO A 70 -8.98 -2.05 6.59
C PRO A 70 -7.64 -2.52 6.02
N ASP A 71 -7.52 -2.66 4.70
CA ASP A 71 -6.28 -3.09 4.04
C ASP A 71 -5.16 -2.06 4.21
N THR A 72 -5.42 -0.78 3.93
CA THR A 72 -4.47 0.32 4.15
C THR A 72 -3.95 0.31 5.59
N ALA A 73 -4.84 0.14 6.57
CA ALA A 73 -4.46 0.09 7.98
C ALA A 73 -3.51 -1.06 8.32
N MET A 74 -3.65 -2.22 7.66
CA MET A 74 -2.82 -3.41 7.94
C MET A 74 -1.50 -3.40 7.18
N ILE A 75 -1.53 -2.98 5.91
CA ILE A 75 -0.46 -3.23 4.96
C ILE A 75 0.59 -2.13 4.98
N VAL A 76 0.17 -0.86 4.97
CA VAL A 76 1.12 0.28 4.96
C VAL A 76 2.18 0.17 6.05
N PRO A 77 1.85 -0.14 7.33
CA PRO A 77 2.86 -0.33 8.37
C PRO A 77 3.87 -1.45 8.10
N ILE A 78 3.49 -2.49 7.36
CA ILE A 78 4.37 -3.61 6.99
C ILE A 78 5.32 -3.17 5.90
N LEU A 79 4.81 -2.51 4.86
CA LEU A 79 5.60 -1.99 3.74
C LEU A 79 6.67 -1.00 4.23
N VAL A 80 6.26 -0.05 5.08
CA VAL A 80 7.17 0.93 5.69
C VAL A 80 8.23 0.24 6.54
N ARG A 81 7.88 -0.80 7.30
CA ARG A 81 8.85 -1.56 8.08
C ARG A 81 9.86 -2.31 7.21
N MET A 82 9.45 -2.77 6.03
CA MET A 82 10.38 -3.39 5.06
C MET A 82 11.31 -2.36 4.44
N ALA A 83 10.78 -1.20 4.04
CA ALA A 83 11.59 -0.09 3.53
C ALA A 83 12.61 0.40 4.58
N ASP A 84 12.20 0.58 5.85
CA ASP A 84 13.10 0.91 6.97
C ASP A 84 14.26 -0.08 7.14
N ALA A 85 14.04 -1.35 6.78
CA ALA A 85 15.05 -2.42 6.91
C ALA A 85 15.94 -2.55 5.67
N CYS A 86 15.63 -1.85 4.57
CA CYS A 86 16.37 -1.90 3.32
C CYS A 86 16.91 -0.51 2.95
N PRO A 87 18.21 -0.24 3.19
CA PRO A 87 18.79 1.08 2.92
C PRO A 87 18.74 1.55 1.46
N ARG A 88 18.40 0.65 0.52
CA ARG A 88 18.29 0.94 -0.91
C ARG A 88 16.85 0.92 -1.44
N LEU A 89 15.85 0.82 -0.56
CA LEU A 89 14.45 0.99 -0.90
C LEU A 89 13.96 2.30 -0.32
N GLU A 90 13.61 3.25 -1.18
CA GLU A 90 12.89 4.46 -0.80
C GLU A 90 11.40 4.20 -0.95
N LEU A 91 10.58 4.66 0.00
CA LEU A 91 9.13 4.46 -0.05
C LEU A 91 8.41 5.77 0.24
N CYS A 92 7.45 6.13 -0.62
CA CYS A 92 6.45 7.15 -0.34
C CYS A 92 5.03 6.59 -0.48
N ILE A 93 4.07 7.30 0.11
CA ILE A 93 2.66 6.93 0.15
C ILE A 93 1.85 8.02 -0.57
N LEU A 94 0.96 7.62 -1.47
CA LEU A 94 0.03 8.49 -2.17
C LEU A 94 -1.40 8.04 -1.87
N SER A 95 -2.24 8.96 -1.39
CA SER A 95 -3.68 8.72 -1.29
C SER A 95 -4.34 8.93 -2.65
N THR A 96 -5.41 8.19 -2.94
CA THR A 96 -6.25 8.44 -4.14
C THR A 96 -6.82 9.86 -4.20
N THR A 97 -6.84 10.57 -3.08
CA THR A 97 -7.26 11.98 -3.02
C THR A 97 -6.18 12.98 -3.48
N MET A 98 -4.95 12.52 -3.71
CA MET A 98 -3.84 13.33 -4.20
C MET A 98 -3.81 13.39 -5.73
N ASP A 99 -2.96 14.26 -6.27
CA ASP A 99 -2.69 14.30 -7.71
C ASP A 99 -1.78 13.13 -8.11
N LEU A 100 -2.36 12.17 -8.84
CA LEU A 100 -1.67 10.95 -9.32
C LEU A 100 -1.11 11.09 -10.74
N THR A 101 -1.34 12.20 -11.45
CA THR A 101 -0.98 12.35 -12.88
C THR A 101 0.51 12.06 -13.11
N ALA A 102 1.39 12.53 -12.22
CA ALA A 102 2.82 12.32 -12.36
C ALA A 102 3.26 10.85 -12.18
N ILE A 103 2.51 10.05 -11.42
CA ILE A 103 2.75 8.60 -11.32
C ILE A 103 2.11 7.87 -12.50
N ASN A 104 0.94 8.32 -12.95
CA ASN A 104 0.27 7.76 -14.12
C ASN A 104 1.17 7.80 -15.35
N GLU A 105 1.88 8.91 -15.57
CA GLU A 105 2.85 9.07 -16.67
C GLU A 105 4.06 8.12 -16.60
N LEU A 106 4.32 7.49 -15.45
CA LEU A 106 5.42 6.55 -15.23
C LEU A 106 4.97 5.08 -15.26
N MET A 107 3.66 4.83 -15.26
CA MET A 107 3.12 3.48 -15.32
C MET A 107 3.27 2.91 -16.73
N ASP A 108 3.45 1.59 -16.82
CA ASP A 108 3.39 0.89 -18.11
C ASP A 108 1.96 0.98 -18.69
N ASP A 109 1.82 0.86 -20.03
CA ASP A 109 0.55 0.99 -20.79
C ASP A 109 -0.60 0.03 -20.35
N ASP A 110 -0.36 -0.86 -19.38
CA ASP A 110 -1.31 -1.86 -18.90
C ASP A 110 -2.22 -1.34 -17.76
N LEU A 111 -1.93 -0.18 -17.16
CA LEU A 111 -2.73 0.41 -16.08
C LEU A 111 -2.81 1.94 -16.22
N ASP A 112 -4.03 2.48 -16.37
CA ASP A 112 -4.26 3.93 -16.39
C ASP A 112 -4.89 4.36 -15.06
N LEU A 113 -4.08 4.90 -14.14
CA LEU A 113 -4.54 5.38 -12.84
C LEU A 113 -5.54 6.53 -12.92
N GLU A 114 -5.66 7.24 -14.04
CA GLU A 114 -6.69 8.29 -14.15
C GLU A 114 -8.07 7.70 -14.49
N GLU A 115 -8.11 6.58 -15.21
CA GLU A 115 -9.35 5.92 -15.63
C GLU A 115 -9.75 4.75 -14.72
N ASP A 116 -8.78 4.00 -14.19
CA ASP A 116 -9.00 2.71 -13.53
C ASP A 116 -8.99 2.79 -11.99
N ILE A 117 -8.54 3.90 -11.37
CA ILE A 117 -8.26 3.96 -9.91
C ILE A 117 -9.44 3.57 -9.02
N ASP A 118 -10.67 3.90 -9.41
CA ASP A 118 -11.89 3.60 -8.65
C ASP A 118 -12.25 2.10 -8.69
N ASP A 119 -11.75 1.37 -9.69
CA ASP A 119 -11.96 -0.08 -9.86
C ASP A 119 -10.78 -0.91 -9.30
N LEU A 120 -9.71 -0.26 -8.84
CA LEU A 120 -8.55 -0.95 -8.29
C LEU A 120 -8.77 -1.32 -6.83
N ASP A 121 -8.46 -2.59 -6.50
CA ASP A 121 -8.24 -2.95 -5.11
C ASP A 121 -6.92 -2.33 -4.60
N LEU A 122 -7.03 -1.51 -3.56
CA LEU A 122 -5.89 -0.85 -2.91
C LEU A 122 -5.61 -1.46 -1.52
N PRO A 123 -4.37 -1.39 -1.01
CA PRO A 123 -3.22 -0.63 -1.50
C PRO A 123 -2.37 -1.30 -2.59
N LEU A 124 -1.90 -0.52 -3.56
CA LEU A 124 -1.00 -0.96 -4.63
C LEU A 124 0.42 -0.47 -4.40
N LEU A 125 1.38 -1.38 -4.29
CA LEU A 125 2.82 -1.11 -4.20
C LEU A 125 3.46 -1.26 -5.58
N ILE A 126 4.13 -0.21 -6.05
CA ILE A 126 4.81 -0.16 -7.34
C ILE A 126 6.31 0.04 -7.10
N PHE A 127 7.14 -0.65 -7.88
CA PHE A 127 8.60 -0.57 -7.82
C PHE A 127 9.15 0.07 -9.09
N PHE A 128 10.01 1.07 -8.93
CA PHE A 128 10.72 1.75 -10.00
C PHE A 128 12.24 1.58 -9.83
N ASP A 129 12.96 1.49 -10.94
CA ASP A 129 14.43 1.54 -10.95
C ASP A 129 14.96 2.99 -10.85
N GLU A 130 16.29 3.16 -10.91
CA GLU A 130 16.94 4.48 -10.88
C GLU A 130 16.60 5.36 -12.10
N GLU A 131 16.09 4.76 -13.18
CA GLU A 131 15.66 5.43 -14.41
C GLU A 131 14.14 5.69 -14.43
N TRP A 132 13.42 5.38 -13.34
CA TRP A 132 11.97 5.48 -13.19
C TRP A 132 11.17 4.57 -14.11
N ASN A 133 11.76 3.49 -14.59
CA ASN A 133 11.01 2.45 -15.29
C ASN A 133 10.33 1.55 -14.25
N GLN A 134 9.04 1.25 -14.45
CA GLN A 134 8.32 0.29 -13.64
C GLN A 134 8.96 -1.11 -13.75
N GLN A 135 9.24 -1.73 -12.60
CA GLN A 135 9.88 -3.03 -12.50
C GLN A 135 8.91 -4.13 -12.07
N ALA A 136 7.99 -3.79 -11.17
CA ALA A 136 7.02 -4.71 -10.59
C ALA A 136 5.89 -3.97 -9.89
N GLN A 137 4.84 -4.73 -9.57
CA GLN A 137 3.75 -4.29 -8.69
C GLN A 137 3.33 -5.42 -7.74
N TRP A 138 2.75 -5.05 -6.60
CA TRP A 138 2.19 -5.96 -5.61
C TRP A 138 1.00 -5.32 -4.90
N GLY A 139 -0.06 -6.08 -4.66
CA GLY A 139 -1.26 -5.61 -3.99
C GLY A 139 -2.50 -6.35 -4.47
N PRO A 140 -3.67 -6.10 -3.85
CA PRO A 140 -3.88 -5.21 -2.71
C PRO A 140 -3.33 -5.75 -1.39
N ARG A 141 -3.27 -7.09 -1.26
CA ARG A 141 -3.01 -7.81 -0.01
C ARG A 141 -2.32 -9.14 -0.32
N PRO A 142 -1.69 -9.83 0.66
CA PRO A 142 -1.09 -11.13 0.38
C PRO A 142 -2.16 -12.14 -0.04
N VAL A 143 -1.82 -13.02 -0.97
CA VAL A 143 -2.73 -14.03 -1.55
C VAL A 143 -3.39 -14.89 -0.45
N ALA A 144 -2.67 -15.14 0.64
CA ALA A 144 -3.19 -15.89 1.78
C ALA A 144 -4.37 -15.22 2.51
N ALA A 145 -4.56 -13.90 2.34
CA ALA A 145 -5.65 -13.13 2.95
C ALA A 145 -6.99 -13.39 2.25
N GLU A 146 -7.00 -13.63 0.94
CA GLU A 146 -8.21 -13.71 0.11
C GLU A 146 -9.24 -14.69 0.67
N LYS A 147 -8.80 -15.92 0.98
CA LYS A 147 -9.70 -16.94 1.54
C LYS A 147 -10.33 -16.53 2.88
N ARG A 148 -9.63 -15.73 3.69
CA ARG A 148 -10.15 -15.25 4.99
C ARG A 148 -11.14 -14.12 4.79
N LEU A 149 -10.85 -13.23 3.84
CA LEU A 149 -11.74 -12.15 3.45
C LEU A 149 -13.04 -12.70 2.85
N ASP A 150 -12.94 -13.62 1.88
CA ASP A 150 -14.09 -14.33 1.29
C ASP A 150 -14.99 -14.95 2.36
N ALA A 151 -14.39 -15.65 3.33
CA ALA A 151 -15.14 -16.27 4.41
C ALA A 151 -15.81 -15.25 5.32
N TRP A 152 -15.19 -14.09 5.55
CA TRP A 152 -15.77 -13.01 6.32
C TRP A 152 -16.91 -12.33 5.55
N LEU A 153 -16.73 -12.03 4.26
CA LEU A 153 -17.76 -11.42 3.40
C LEU A 153 -18.99 -12.34 3.28
N ALA A 154 -18.78 -13.65 3.09
CA ALA A 154 -19.86 -14.64 3.08
C ALA A 154 -20.65 -14.68 4.40
N ALA A 155 -20.01 -14.38 5.53
CA ALA A 155 -20.65 -14.27 6.84
C ALA A 155 -21.33 -12.91 7.07
N HIS A 156 -21.00 -11.89 6.29
CA HIS A 156 -21.51 -10.52 6.38
C HIS A 156 -22.05 -10.01 5.03
N PRO A 157 -23.05 -10.68 4.42
CA PRO A 157 -23.54 -10.36 3.06
C PRO A 157 -24.25 -9.00 2.92
N VAL A 158 -24.36 -8.25 4.02
CA VAL A 158 -24.89 -6.88 4.04
C VAL A 158 -23.77 -5.87 3.79
N TYR A 159 -22.50 -6.25 3.96
CA TYR A 159 -21.35 -5.38 3.80
C TYR A 159 -21.25 -4.81 2.38
N GLU A 160 -21.18 -5.67 1.36
CA GLU A 160 -21.11 -5.26 -0.05
C GLU A 160 -22.29 -4.36 -0.44
N LYS A 161 -23.50 -4.72 0.00
CA LYS A 161 -24.70 -3.93 -0.28
C LYS A 161 -24.69 -2.54 0.34
N LEU A 162 -23.98 -2.37 1.45
CA LEU A 162 -23.84 -1.06 2.11
C LEU A 162 -22.72 -0.24 1.48
N LEU A 163 -21.69 -0.89 0.89
CA LEU A 163 -20.65 -0.21 0.11
C LEU A 163 -21.18 0.31 -1.22
N GLU A 164 -22.01 -0.47 -1.93
CA GLU A 164 -22.59 -0.08 -3.22
C GLU A 164 -23.71 0.98 -3.12
N ASP A 165 -24.13 1.34 -1.90
CA ASP A 165 -25.21 2.28 -1.69
C ASP A 165 -24.66 3.69 -1.45
N ASP A 166 -24.39 4.42 -2.53
CA ASP A 166 -23.93 5.81 -2.55
C ASP A 166 -24.82 6.79 -1.75
N SER A 167 -26.03 6.38 -1.35
CA SER A 167 -26.89 7.17 -0.48
C SER A 167 -26.55 7.04 1.02
N ASN A 168 -25.60 6.17 1.36
CA ASN A 168 -25.31 5.67 2.70
C ASN A 168 -23.83 5.74 3.11
N ASP A 169 -23.00 6.55 2.43
CA ASP A 169 -21.56 6.75 2.74
C ASP A 169 -21.27 6.97 4.25
N ASP A 170 -22.22 7.56 4.99
CA ASP A 170 -22.14 7.78 6.44
C ASP A 170 -23.09 6.87 7.25
N SER A 171 -23.28 5.62 6.86
CA SER A 171 -24.13 4.67 7.60
C SER A 171 -23.40 4.17 8.85
N PRO A 172 -23.92 4.39 10.08
CA PRO A 172 -23.33 3.84 11.30
C PRO A 172 -23.31 2.30 11.34
N ALA A 173 -24.00 1.64 10.42
CA ALA A 173 -23.94 0.20 10.25
C ALA A 173 -22.70 -0.22 9.43
N LEU A 174 -22.36 0.53 8.38
CA LEU A 174 -21.17 0.30 7.56
C LEU A 174 -19.91 0.55 8.39
N GLU A 175 -19.84 1.69 9.10
CA GLU A 175 -18.72 2.01 10.00
C GLU A 175 -18.42 0.87 10.98
N ARG A 176 -19.45 0.30 11.62
CA ARG A 176 -19.29 -0.83 12.55
C ARG A 176 -18.79 -2.10 11.87
N LEU A 177 -19.19 -2.35 10.63
CA LEU A 177 -18.73 -3.51 9.86
C LEU A 177 -17.27 -3.32 9.44
N VAL A 178 -16.89 -2.12 9.00
CA VAL A 178 -15.50 -1.75 8.72
C VAL A 178 -14.64 -1.93 9.97
N GLU A 179 -15.06 -1.40 11.12
CA GLU A 179 -14.36 -1.59 12.41
C GLU A 179 -14.20 -3.08 12.78
N GLN A 180 -15.26 -3.88 12.58
CA GLN A 180 -15.22 -5.33 12.82
C GLN A 180 -14.25 -6.03 11.88
N LEU A 181 -14.26 -5.70 10.59
CA LEU A 181 -13.35 -6.26 9.60
C LEU A 181 -11.91 -5.86 9.93
N THR A 182 -11.64 -4.57 10.21
CA THR A 182 -10.32 -4.11 10.66
C THR A 182 -9.85 -4.89 11.89
N HIS A 183 -10.73 -5.12 12.87
CA HIS A 183 -10.39 -5.94 14.03
C HIS A 183 -10.03 -7.40 13.66
N GLN A 184 -10.81 -8.03 12.78
CA GLN A 184 -10.56 -9.40 12.33
C GLN A 184 -9.25 -9.51 11.54
N MET A 185 -9.01 -8.59 10.61
CA MET A 185 -7.77 -8.54 9.86
C MET A 185 -6.56 -8.40 10.77
N ARG A 186 -6.62 -7.57 11.82
CA ARG A 186 -5.53 -7.50 12.81
C ARG A 186 -5.20 -8.85 13.43
N LEU A 187 -6.20 -9.70 13.71
CA LEU A 187 -5.95 -11.04 14.23
C LEU A 187 -5.24 -11.91 13.18
N TRP A 188 -5.69 -11.83 11.92
CA TRP A 188 -5.07 -12.57 10.82
C TRP A 188 -3.62 -12.15 10.55
N TYR A 189 -3.33 -10.84 10.59
CA TYR A 189 -1.98 -10.31 10.40
C TYR A 189 -1.05 -10.61 11.58
N ASN A 190 -1.56 -10.58 12.82
CA ASN A 190 -0.79 -10.99 13.99
C ASN A 190 -0.48 -12.50 14.02
N ASP A 191 -1.25 -13.33 13.32
CA ASP A 191 -1.03 -14.77 13.24
C ASP A 191 0.04 -15.11 12.19
N ASP A 192 -0.25 -14.87 10.92
CA ASP A 192 0.61 -15.28 9.80
C ASP A 192 0.59 -14.34 8.59
N LEU A 193 -0.43 -13.48 8.40
CA LEU A 193 -0.50 -12.68 7.18
C LEU A 193 0.59 -11.61 7.09
N THR A 194 1.17 -11.14 8.21
CA THR A 194 2.37 -10.29 8.14
C THR A 194 3.54 -11.03 7.51
N ALA A 195 3.76 -12.29 7.87
CA ALA A 195 4.83 -13.09 7.28
C ALA A 195 4.56 -13.41 5.80
N ALA A 196 3.30 -13.66 5.44
CA ALA A 196 2.90 -13.86 4.05
C ALA A 196 3.18 -12.60 3.20
N CYS A 197 2.76 -11.42 3.66
CA CYS A 197 3.02 -10.14 3.00
C CYS A 197 4.52 -9.91 2.79
N VAL A 198 5.32 -10.07 3.86
CA VAL A 198 6.78 -9.93 3.78
C VAL A 198 7.41 -10.93 2.80
N GLY A 199 6.95 -12.18 2.81
CA GLY A 199 7.45 -13.24 1.94
C GLY A 199 7.17 -12.99 0.46
N GLU A 200 5.96 -12.52 0.12
CA GLU A 200 5.59 -12.19 -1.26
C GLU A 200 6.40 -11.02 -1.81
N ILE A 201 6.57 -9.95 -1.03
CA ILE A 201 7.38 -8.79 -1.43
C ILE A 201 8.85 -9.18 -1.58
N ARG A 202 9.39 -9.97 -0.64
CA ARG A 202 10.76 -10.50 -0.76
C ARG A 202 10.93 -11.30 -2.05
N ALA A 203 9.97 -12.15 -2.39
CA ALA A 203 10.02 -12.94 -3.62
C ALA A 203 10.01 -12.06 -4.89
N ILE A 204 9.40 -10.88 -4.85
CA ILE A 204 9.50 -9.89 -5.94
C ILE A 204 10.92 -9.33 -6.00
N LEU A 205 11.46 -8.86 -4.88
CA LEU A 205 12.82 -8.33 -4.83
C LEU A 205 13.87 -9.34 -5.32
N GLU A 206 13.73 -10.62 -4.96
CA GLU A 206 14.63 -11.70 -5.39
C GLU A 206 14.57 -11.92 -6.92
N LYS A 207 13.39 -11.75 -7.53
CA LYS A 207 13.24 -11.80 -9.00
C LYS A 207 13.90 -10.59 -9.65
N LEU A 208 13.72 -9.40 -9.08
CA LEU A 208 14.33 -8.17 -9.60
C LEU A 208 15.86 -8.19 -9.51
N GLU A 209 16.45 -8.85 -8.50
CA GLU A 209 17.90 -9.05 -8.42
C GLU A 209 18.44 -9.99 -9.52
N SER A 210 17.60 -10.91 -10.01
CA SER A 210 17.98 -11.93 -10.97
C SER A 210 17.89 -11.49 -12.44
N ASN A 211 17.36 -10.29 -12.69
CA ASN A 211 17.18 -9.69 -14.02
C ASN A 211 18.30 -8.69 -14.34
#